data_AF-A0A941CQD7-F1
#
_entry.id   AF-A0A941CQD7-F1
#
_cell.length_a   1.000
_cell.length_b   1.000
_cell.length_c   1.000
_cell.angle_alpha   90.00
_cell.angle_beta   90.00
_cell.angle_gamma   90.00
#
_symmetry.space_group_name_H-M   'P 1'
#
loop_
_entity.id
_entity.type
_entity.pdbx_description
1 polymer ?
#
loop_
_entity_poly.entity_id
_entity_poly.type
_entity_poly.pdbx_seq_one_letter_code
_entity_poly.pdbx_strand_id
1 'polypeptide(L)' 'MVEYNVFKWRFDRSSAEELEETLNGHAREGWKISSIIPHIQGGGGSLMGAVDGHEATFILERTLTR' A
#
# COMPACT_ATOMS: atom_id res chain seq x y z
N MET A 1 12.36 17.74 5.75
CA MET A 1 12.73 16.31 5.96
C MET A 1 11.61 15.48 5.35
N VAL A 2 11.92 14.36 4.69
CA VAL A 2 10.89 13.48 4.10
C VAL A 2 10.77 12.25 4.97
N GLU A 3 9.53 11.90 5.33
CA GLU A 3 9.18 10.68 6.05
C GLU A 3 8.48 9.72 5.10
N TYR A 4 8.68 8.42 5.33
CA TYR A 4 8.01 7.35 4.59
C TYR A 4 7.22 6.46 5.55
N ASN A 5 6.04 6.04 5.11
CA ASN A 5 5.23 5.03 5.78
C ASN A 5 4.86 3.94 4.77
N VAL A 6 4.83 2.69 5.22
CA VAL A 6 4.51 1.53 4.38
C VAL A 6 3.30 0.85 4.95
N PHE A 7 2.27 0.72 4.12
CA PHE A 7 1.00 0.10 4.46
C PHE A 7 0.72 -1.06 3.50
N LYS A 8 0.31 -2.21 4.04
CA LYS A 8 -0.06 -3.39 3.26
C LYS A 8 -1.56 -3.58 3.32
N TRP A 9 -2.18 -3.82 2.17
CA TRP A 9 -3.61 -4.04 2.03
C TRP A 9 -3.88 -5.36 1.35
N ARG A 10 -4.85 -6.11 1.85
CA ARG A 10 -5.21 -7.43 1.32
C ARG A 10 -6.55 -7.38 0.60
N PHE A 11 -6.54 -7.62 -0.71
CA PHE A 11 -7.75 -7.62 -1.53
C PHE A 11 -8.75 -8.71 -1.11
N ASP A 12 -8.28 -9.80 -0.51
CA ASP A 12 -9.10 -10.95 -0.10
C ASP A 12 -9.71 -10.82 1.30
N ARG A 13 -9.23 -9.87 2.11
CA ARG A 13 -9.64 -9.72 3.51
C ARG A 13 -10.16 -8.34 3.88
N SER A 14 -10.01 -7.36 3.01
CA SER A 14 -10.40 -5.98 3.27
C SER A 14 -11.21 -5.42 2.11
N SER A 15 -12.20 -4.60 2.42
CA SER A 15 -13.05 -3.98 1.40
C SER A 15 -12.34 -2.78 0.74
N ALA A 16 -12.82 -2.39 -0.44
CA ALA A 16 -12.36 -1.16 -1.07
C ALA A 16 -12.70 0.09 -0.23
N GLU A 17 -13.81 0.05 0.50
CA GLU A 17 -14.25 1.13 1.39
C GLU A 17 -13.29 1.29 2.58
N GLU A 18 -12.85 0.19 3.20
CA GLU A 18 -11.85 0.21 4.28
C GLU A 18 -10.51 0.78 3.80
N LEU A 19 -10.11 0.45 2.56
CA LEU A 19 -8.92 1.03 1.94
C LEU A 19 -9.08 2.54 1.75
N GLU A 20 -10.21 2.98 1.19
CA GLU A 20 -10.50 4.40 0.98
C GLU A 20 -10.49 5.17 2.29
N GLU A 21 -11.14 4.65 3.34
CA GLU A 21 -11.14 5.26 4.68
C GLU A 21 -9.71 5.39 5.25
N THR A 22 -8.90 4.34 5.12
CA THR A 22 -7.52 4.31 5.59
C THR A 22 -6.64 5.34 4.86
N LEU A 23 -6.72 5.37 3.52
CA LEU A 23 -5.98 6.32 2.71
C LEU A 23 -6.42 7.77 2.96
N ASN A 24 -7.72 8.00 3.15
CA ASN A 24 -8.25 9.31 3.53
C ASN A 24 -7.78 9.74 4.92
N GLY A 25 -7.67 8.81 5.88
CA GLY A 25 -7.06 9.07 7.18
C GLY A 25 -5.62 9.57 7.05
N HIS A 26 -4.80 8.85 6.30
CA HIS A 26 -3.42 9.25 6.03
C HIS A 26 -3.32 10.58 5.27
N ALA A 27 -4.20 10.83 4.30
CA ALA A 27 -4.23 12.10 3.57
C ALA A 27 -4.52 13.29 4.50
N ARG A 28 -5.42 13.14 5.49
CA ARG A 28 -5.69 14.17 6.51
C ARG A 28 -4.47 14.47 7.39
N GLU A 29 -3.60 13.49 7.62
CA GLU A 29 -2.33 13.63 8.34
C GLU A 29 -1.17 14.18 7.48
N GLY A 30 -1.46 14.51 6.21
CA GLY A 30 -0.51 15.08 5.26
C GLY A 30 0.34 14.06 4.52
N TRP A 31 0.03 12.77 4.61
CA TRP A 31 0.67 11.74 3.81
C TRP A 31 0.17 11.76 2.37
N LYS A 32 1.04 11.44 1.42
CA LYS A 32 0.75 11.31 0.00
C LYS A 32 1.23 9.95 -0.49
N ILE A 33 0.50 9.32 -1.40
CA ILE A 33 0.95 8.07 -2.01
C ILE A 33 2.14 8.38 -2.93
N SER A 34 3.28 7.74 -2.67
CA SER A 34 4.45 7.81 -3.53
C SER A 34 4.56 6.61 -4.46
N SER A 35 4.08 5.43 -4.04
CA SER A 35 4.09 4.21 -4.86
C SER A 35 3.03 3.21 -4.42
N ILE A 36 2.57 2.38 -5.35
CA ILE A 36 1.69 1.24 -5.10
C ILE A 36 2.30 0.03 -5.80
N ILE A 37 2.57 -1.03 -5.06
CA ILE A 37 3.16 -2.27 -5.54
C ILE A 37 2.11 -3.38 -5.38
N PRO A 38 1.35 -3.72 -6.43
CA PRO A 38 0.41 -4.83 -6.38
C PRO A 38 1.16 -6.16 -6.44
N HIS A 39 0.86 -7.04 -5.50
CA HIS A 39 1.34 -8.42 -5.47
C HIS A 39 0.26 -9.33 -6.02
N ILE A 40 0.10 -9.32 -7.34
CA ILE A 40 -0.83 -10.21 -8.03
C ILE A 40 -0.03 -11.43 -8.48
N GLN A 41 -0.38 -12.62 -7.99
CA GLN A 41 0.16 -13.86 -8.56
C GLN A 41 -0.44 -14.06 -9.96
N GLY A 42 0.26 -13.53 -10.98
CA GLY A 42 0.03 -13.91 -12.36
C GLY A 42 0.49 -15.35 -12.56
N GLY A 43 -0.39 -16.22 -13.06
CA GLY A 43 -0.04 -17.59 -13.42
C GLY A 43 1.05 -17.60 -14.49
N GLY A 44 2.31 -17.69 -14.08
CA GLY A 44 3.45 -17.63 -14.97
C GLY A 44 4.77 -17.79 -14.24
N GLY A 45 5.19 -19.05 -14.09
CA GLY A 45 6.58 -19.41 -13.83
C GLY A 45 7.00 -19.46 -12.35
N SER A 46 7.39 -20.66 -11.94
CA SER A 46 8.09 -20.96 -10.68
C SER A 46 9.19 -19.96 -10.34
N LEU A 47 9.43 -19.79 -9.02
CA LEU A 47 10.58 -19.18 -8.35
C LEU A 47 10.43 -17.72 -7.94
N MET A 48 9.59 -17.41 -6.95
CA MET A 48 9.94 -16.42 -5.91
C MET A 48 9.08 -16.65 -4.67
N GLY A 49 9.69 -16.53 -3.49
CA GLY A 49 9.11 -16.92 -2.20
C GLY A 49 7.75 -16.30 -1.94
N ALA A 50 6.88 -17.06 -1.25
CA ALA A 50 5.48 -16.79 -0.95
C ALA A 50 5.13 -15.29 -0.83
N VAL A 51 4.87 -14.66 -1.98
CA VAL A 51 4.20 -13.37 -2.03
C VAL A 51 2.71 -13.70 -2.05
N ASP A 52 1.97 -13.26 -1.03
CA ASP A 52 0.52 -13.47 -0.98
C ASP A 52 -0.08 -12.76 -2.21
N GLY A 53 -0.61 -13.55 -3.15
CA GLY A 53 -1.10 -13.08 -4.45
C GLY A 53 -2.33 -12.18 -4.38
N HIS A 54 -2.76 -11.88 -3.15
CA HIS A 54 -3.91 -11.06 -2.83
C HIS A 54 -3.54 -9.80 -2.01
N GLU A 55 -2.31 -9.30 -2.12
CA GLU A 55 -1.85 -8.11 -1.38
C GLU A 55 -1.42 -6.94 -2.30
N ALA A 56 -1.58 -5.70 -1.86
CA ALA A 56 -0.89 -4.52 -2.38
C ALA A 56 -0.08 -3.85 -1.26
N THR A 57 1.12 -3.36 -1.59
CA THR A 57 1.90 -2.49 -0.71
C THR A 57 1.79 -1.05 -1.18
N PHE A 58 1.34 -0.16 -0.31
CA PHE A 58 1.30 1.28 -0.50
C PHE A 58 2.49 1.90 0.22
N ILE A 59 3.23 2.75 -0.50
CA ILE A 59 4.28 3.59 0.07
C ILE A 59 3.72 5.00 0.13
N LEU A 60 3.73 5.57 1.32
CA LEU A 60 3.29 6.93 1.60
C LEU A 60 4.51 7.79 1.95
N GLU A 61 4.47 9.05 1.55
CA GLU A 61 5.48 10.05 1.89
C GLU A 61 4.84 11.28 2.52
N ARG A 62 5.55 11.92 3.44
CA ARG A 62 5.17 13.22 4.00
C ARG A 62 6.37 14.12 4.06
N THR A 63 6.21 15.35 3.60
CA THR A 63 7.23 16.39 3.76
C THR A 63 6.96 17.15 5.03
N LEU A 64 7.91 17.09 5.97
CA LEU A 64 7.92 17.96 7.13
C LEU A 64 8.49 19.32 6.71
N THR A 65 7.59 20.29 6.51
CA THR A 65 7.93 21.71 6.44
C THR A 65 8.18 22.22 7.85
N ARG A 66 9.37 22.79 8.08
CA ARG A 66 9.72 23.46 9.33
C ARG A 66 8.96 24.77 9.48
#